data_AF-A0A916JYF8-F1
#
_entry.id   AF-A0A916JYF8-F1
#
_cell.length_a   1.000
_cell.length_b   1.000
_cell.length_c   1.000
_cell.angle_alpha   90.00
_cell.angle_beta   90.00
_cell.angle_gamma   90.00
#
_symmetry.space_group_name_H-M   'P 1'
#
loop_
_entity.id
_entity.type
_entity.pdbx_description
1 polymer ?
#
loop_
_entity_poly.entity_id
_entity_poly.type
_entity_poly.pdbx_seq_one_letter_code
_entity_poly.pdbx_strand_id
1 'polypeptide(L)'
;MSDNVEGQEEKPLKHGFTTGACATAVAKGALTMLITQQTVSEAEVWLPAGFAHTFELFECEYTRDMAQCATIKDAGDDPDATHKAKIVAAVCWTDGSGIELDGGVGVGRVTKPGLPVPVGEAAINPVPRRMITRAVEEVLAEFEIERGVKVVISVPDGEEMAKKTLNARLGIIGGISILGTRGIVVPFSTAAYKASVVQAIQVAKASGCKHVVLTTGGSSEKYAMRMYPELSEESFIQMGDFVGFSLQHAKRLGMETVSLVGMMGKFSKVAQGVMMVHSKSAPVDFTFLARAAGEAGASPELQAQVAGANTASHAGDLMAEAGTTAFFEILCDYACRHALEHIGSGIQVETVLVTMKGDVLGRAAISG
;
A
#
# COMPACT_ATOMS: atom_id res chain seq x y z
N MET A 1 23.36 -24.11 36.19
CA MET A 1 23.93 -23.14 35.22
C MET A 1 22.79 -22.75 34.32
N SER A 2 22.12 -21.70 34.72
CA SER A 2 20.94 -21.11 34.11
C SER A 2 21.44 -20.00 33.20
N ASP A 3 21.49 -20.27 31.89
CA ASP A 3 21.82 -19.25 30.90
C ASP A 3 20.59 -18.37 30.70
N ASN A 4 20.69 -17.17 31.27
CA ASN A 4 19.83 -16.03 30.99
C ASN A 4 19.90 -15.73 29.50
N VAL A 5 18.77 -15.85 28.80
CA VAL A 5 18.58 -15.16 27.53
C VAL A 5 18.33 -13.69 27.88
N GLU A 6 19.41 -12.93 27.98
CA GLU A 6 19.36 -11.47 28.05
C GLU A 6 18.63 -10.96 26.81
N GLY A 7 17.54 -10.22 27.05
CA GLY A 7 16.79 -9.54 26.01
C GLY A 7 17.72 -8.58 25.28
N GLN A 8 17.95 -8.86 23.99
CA GLN A 8 18.54 -7.89 23.09
C GLN A 8 17.59 -6.69 23.05
N GLU A 9 18.05 -5.54 23.53
CA GLU A 9 17.39 -4.26 23.27
C GLU A 9 17.25 -4.11 21.75
N GLU A 10 16.02 -4.13 21.24
CA GLU A 10 15.75 -3.89 19.82
C GLU A 10 16.28 -2.49 19.47
N LYS A 11 17.38 -2.45 18.69
CA LYS A 11 17.91 -1.20 18.16
C LYS A 11 16.78 -0.45 17.44
N PRO A 12 16.57 0.85 17.72
CA PRO A 12 15.51 1.62 17.07
C PRO A 12 15.72 1.60 15.56
N LEU A 13 14.70 1.16 14.82
CA LEU A 13 14.76 1.03 13.37
C LEU A 13 15.06 2.38 12.71
N LYS A 14 15.99 2.37 11.77
CA LYS A 14 16.43 3.55 11.03
C LYS A 14 15.35 3.99 10.04
N HIS A 15 14.97 5.26 10.12
CA HIS A 15 14.10 5.89 9.14
C HIS A 15 14.86 6.24 7.86
N GLY A 16 14.14 6.28 6.74
CA GLY A 16 14.69 6.71 5.45
C GLY A 16 13.99 7.96 4.92
N PHE A 17 14.21 8.23 3.64
CA PHE A 17 13.65 9.34 2.90
C PHE A 17 12.88 8.85 1.68
N THR A 18 11.78 9.54 1.40
CA THR A 18 10.87 9.15 0.32
C THR A 18 11.45 9.53 -1.05
N THR A 19 10.96 8.90 -2.13
CA THR A 19 11.35 9.29 -3.50
C THR A 19 11.05 10.76 -3.78
N GLY A 20 9.96 11.30 -3.20
CA GLY A 20 9.64 12.73 -3.29
C GLY A 20 10.65 13.66 -2.61
N ALA A 21 11.20 13.26 -1.46
CA ALA A 21 12.23 14.05 -0.77
C ALA A 21 13.56 14.05 -1.57
N CYS A 22 13.99 12.87 -2.05
CA CYS A 22 15.14 12.75 -2.93
C CYS A 22 14.97 13.59 -4.21
N ALA A 23 13.82 13.48 -4.89
CA ALA A 23 13.50 14.25 -6.10
C ALA A 23 13.53 15.77 -5.86
N THR A 24 13.06 16.21 -4.69
CA THR A 24 13.13 17.63 -4.29
C THR A 24 14.57 18.10 -4.13
N ALA A 25 15.42 17.30 -3.48
CA ALA A 25 16.82 17.64 -3.26
C ALA A 25 17.61 17.75 -4.57
N VAL A 26 17.45 16.78 -5.48
CA VAL A 26 18.16 16.83 -6.76
C VAL A 26 17.65 17.97 -7.65
N ALA A 27 16.35 18.29 -7.63
CA ALA A 27 15.81 19.42 -8.38
C ALA A 27 16.36 20.76 -7.85
N LYS A 28 16.42 20.91 -6.52
CA LYS A 28 17.00 22.09 -5.87
C LYS A 28 18.47 22.25 -6.24
N GLY A 29 19.28 21.21 -6.06
CA GLY A 29 20.71 21.24 -6.40
C GLY A 29 20.97 21.52 -7.88
N ALA A 30 20.23 20.88 -8.78
CA ALA A 30 20.37 21.10 -10.22
C ALA A 30 20.05 22.56 -10.59
N LEU A 31 18.97 23.15 -10.06
CA LEU A 31 18.67 24.56 -10.33
C LEU A 31 19.73 25.50 -9.74
N THR A 32 20.18 25.28 -8.50
CA THR A 32 21.25 26.09 -7.88
C THR A 32 22.51 26.06 -8.73
N MET A 33 22.88 24.88 -9.25
CA MET A 33 24.03 24.71 -10.13
C MET A 33 23.82 25.37 -11.50
N LEU A 34 22.62 25.30 -12.07
CA LEU A 34 22.27 25.99 -13.32
C LEU A 34 22.41 27.52 -13.19
N ILE A 35 22.06 28.08 -12.04
CA ILE A 35 22.13 29.52 -11.79
C ILE A 35 23.56 29.98 -11.52
N THR A 36 24.20 29.33 -10.55
CA THR A 36 25.52 29.75 -10.06
C THR A 36 26.64 29.38 -11.04
N GLN A 37 26.39 28.42 -11.93
CA GLN A 37 27.39 27.81 -12.79
C GLN A 37 28.58 27.29 -11.95
N GLN A 38 28.25 26.68 -10.81
CA GLN A 38 29.19 26.07 -9.86
C GLN A 38 28.67 24.72 -9.40
N THR A 39 29.58 23.74 -9.28
CA THR A 39 29.23 22.41 -8.81
C THR A 39 28.72 22.44 -7.36
N VAL A 40 27.61 21.75 -7.13
CA VAL A 40 27.05 21.49 -5.80
C VAL A 40 27.25 20.02 -5.42
N SER A 41 27.53 19.74 -4.16
CA SER A 41 27.67 18.38 -3.62
C SER A 41 26.55 18.00 -2.66
N GLU A 42 25.70 18.96 -2.27
CA GLU A 42 24.61 18.73 -1.34
C GLU A 42 23.45 19.70 -1.57
N ALA A 43 22.26 19.34 -1.10
CA ALA A 43 21.12 20.24 -1.05
C ALA A 43 20.30 20.01 0.23
N GLU A 44 20.04 21.09 0.97
CA GLU A 44 19.15 21.07 2.13
C GLU A 44 17.69 21.26 1.71
N VAL A 45 16.81 20.37 2.18
CA VAL A 45 15.37 20.39 1.91
C VAL A 45 14.58 20.40 3.20
N TRP A 46 13.61 21.32 3.32
CA TRP A 46 12.63 21.29 4.40
C TRP A 46 11.59 20.19 4.15
N LEU A 47 11.58 19.16 5.00
CA LEU A 47 10.66 18.04 4.88
C LEU A 47 9.32 18.34 5.56
N PRO A 48 8.17 17.84 5.04
CA PRO A 48 6.88 17.98 5.72
C PRO A 48 6.82 17.28 7.09
N ALA A 49 7.83 16.46 7.43
CA ALA A 49 8.03 15.93 8.78
C ALA A 49 8.41 17.00 9.82
N GLY A 50 8.73 18.23 9.40
CA GLY A 50 8.99 19.38 10.27
C GLY A 50 10.46 19.68 10.55
N PHE A 51 11.37 19.17 9.74
CA PHE A 51 12.81 19.40 9.88
C PHE A 51 13.50 19.50 8.51
N ALA A 52 14.65 20.16 8.48
CA ALA A 52 15.51 20.22 7.30
C ALA A 52 16.43 19.00 7.23
N HIS A 53 16.65 18.47 6.03
CA HIS A 53 17.63 17.41 5.79
C HIS A 53 18.51 17.74 4.59
N THR A 54 19.82 17.57 4.78
CA THR A 54 20.83 17.73 3.73
C THR A 54 21.06 16.41 3.02
N PHE A 55 20.78 16.39 1.73
CA PHE A 55 21.02 15.23 0.86
C PHE A 55 22.34 15.41 0.14
N GLU A 56 23.15 14.35 0.12
CA GLU A 56 24.32 14.28 -0.74
C GLU A 56 23.89 14.14 -2.20
N LEU A 57 24.55 14.91 -3.06
CA LEU A 57 24.35 14.93 -4.50
C LEU A 57 25.61 14.43 -5.20
N PHE A 58 25.41 13.64 -6.25
CA PHE A 58 26.48 13.12 -7.09
C PHE A 58 26.04 13.12 -8.56
N GLU A 59 26.97 12.78 -9.47
CA GLU A 59 26.74 12.86 -10.92
C GLU A 59 26.20 14.25 -11.32
N CYS A 60 26.72 15.29 -10.67
CA CYS A 60 26.32 16.68 -10.89
C CYS A 60 27.04 17.25 -12.12
N GLU A 61 26.28 17.60 -13.15
CA GLU A 61 26.80 18.21 -14.38
C GLU A 61 25.93 19.38 -14.83
N TYR A 62 26.54 20.40 -15.42
CA TYR A 62 25.83 21.54 -15.96
C TYR A 62 26.46 22.09 -17.22
N THR A 63 25.62 22.77 -17.97
CA THR A 63 25.93 23.63 -19.10
C THR A 63 25.34 25.01 -18.82
N ARG A 64 25.41 25.91 -19.81
CA ARG A 64 24.78 27.24 -19.69
C ARG A 64 23.26 27.17 -19.57
N ASP A 65 22.63 26.15 -20.15
CA ASP A 65 21.17 26.12 -20.32
C ASP A 65 20.48 24.94 -19.61
N MET A 66 21.25 24.01 -19.06
CA MET A 66 20.74 22.84 -18.35
C MET A 66 21.71 22.36 -17.28
N ALA A 67 21.19 21.86 -16.17
CA ALA A 67 21.94 21.20 -15.12
C ALA A 67 21.22 19.93 -14.65
N GLN A 68 21.98 18.98 -14.13
CA GLN A 68 21.46 17.73 -13.61
C GLN A 68 22.19 17.34 -12.33
N CYS A 69 21.44 16.81 -11.36
CA CYS A 69 21.99 16.17 -10.16
C CYS A 69 21.33 14.82 -9.92
N ALA A 70 22.04 13.93 -9.23
CA ALA A 70 21.51 12.66 -8.76
C ALA A 70 21.70 12.47 -7.25
N THR A 71 20.84 11.65 -6.64
CA THR A 71 21.00 11.16 -5.26
C THR A 71 20.55 9.69 -5.17
N ILE A 72 21.02 8.96 -4.15
CA ILE A 72 20.60 7.58 -3.89
C ILE A 72 19.59 7.60 -2.75
N LYS A 73 18.40 7.06 -2.99
CA LYS A 73 17.38 6.92 -1.95
C LYS A 73 17.84 5.93 -0.87
N ASP A 74 17.93 6.42 0.38
CA ASP A 74 18.02 5.58 1.57
C ASP A 74 16.61 5.40 2.18
N ALA A 75 16.17 4.15 2.30
CA ALA A 75 14.85 3.81 2.87
C ALA A 75 14.94 3.45 4.37
N GLY A 76 16.13 3.56 4.96
CA GLY A 76 16.39 3.04 6.30
C GLY A 76 16.21 1.52 6.33
N ASP A 77 15.59 1.02 7.39
CA ASP A 77 15.36 -0.41 7.59
C ASP A 77 14.04 -0.91 6.98
N ASP A 78 13.33 -0.07 6.22
CA ASP A 78 12.11 -0.50 5.51
C ASP A 78 12.48 -1.39 4.31
N PRO A 79 11.82 -2.55 4.11
CA PRO A 79 11.98 -3.39 2.92
C PRO A 79 11.28 -2.77 1.69
N ASP A 80 11.69 -1.56 1.34
CA ASP A 80 11.15 -0.74 0.26
C ASP A 80 11.75 -1.15 -1.10
N ALA A 81 10.91 -1.41 -2.10
CA ALA A 81 11.33 -1.80 -3.45
C ALA A 81 12.18 -0.74 -4.16
N THR A 82 12.15 0.51 -3.68
CA THR A 82 12.89 1.66 -4.21
C THR A 82 14.07 2.06 -3.32
N HIS A 83 14.43 1.23 -2.32
CA HIS A 83 15.68 1.41 -1.58
C HIS A 83 16.87 1.34 -2.55
N LYS A 84 17.84 2.25 -2.37
CA LYS A 84 19.00 2.45 -3.25
C LYS A 84 18.67 2.89 -4.69
N ALA A 85 17.44 3.32 -4.95
CA ALA A 85 17.09 3.89 -6.26
C ALA A 85 17.90 5.17 -6.51
N LYS A 86 18.52 5.26 -7.69
CA LYS A 86 19.10 6.52 -8.18
C LYS A 86 17.97 7.43 -8.66
N ILE A 87 17.82 8.58 -8.00
CA ILE A 87 16.87 9.62 -8.38
C ILE A 87 17.65 10.75 -9.02
N VAL A 88 17.19 11.20 -10.18
CA VAL A 88 17.86 12.23 -11.00
C VAL A 88 16.86 13.35 -11.28
N ALA A 89 17.31 14.60 -11.26
CA ALA A 89 16.55 15.72 -11.79
C ALA A 89 17.39 16.49 -12.79
N ALA A 90 16.84 16.69 -13.98
CA ALA A 90 17.38 17.62 -14.97
C ALA A 90 16.53 18.89 -14.96
N VAL A 91 17.20 20.04 -14.91
CA VAL A 91 16.57 21.37 -14.90
C VAL A 91 17.12 22.17 -16.06
N CYS A 92 16.24 22.76 -16.87
CA CYS A 92 16.62 23.67 -17.95
C CYS A 92 15.76 24.92 -17.95
N TRP A 93 16.29 25.98 -18.56
CA TRP A 93 15.51 27.20 -18.76
C TRP A 93 14.42 27.00 -19.81
N THR A 94 13.30 27.72 -19.64
CA THR A 94 12.24 27.82 -20.65
C THR A 94 12.08 29.26 -21.13
N ASP A 95 11.44 29.40 -22.30
CA ASP A 95 11.06 30.69 -22.88
C ASP A 95 9.68 31.08 -22.35
N GLY A 96 9.60 31.39 -21.06
CA GLY A 96 8.35 31.71 -20.37
C GLY A 96 8.57 32.01 -18.90
N SER A 97 7.48 31.99 -18.13
CA SER A 97 7.48 32.12 -16.66
C SER A 97 6.88 30.87 -16.03
N GLY A 98 7.29 30.56 -14.80
CA GLY A 98 6.74 29.46 -14.01
C GLY A 98 7.54 28.16 -14.12
N ILE A 99 6.97 27.10 -13.54
CA ILE A 99 7.66 25.83 -13.34
C ILE A 99 6.89 24.72 -14.06
N GLU A 100 7.52 24.13 -15.07
CA GLU A 100 7.05 22.91 -15.72
C GLU A 100 7.65 21.70 -15.02
N LEU A 101 6.82 20.81 -14.46
CA LEU A 101 7.28 19.59 -13.78
C LEU A 101 6.76 18.35 -14.51
N ASP A 102 7.69 17.48 -14.93
CA ASP A 102 7.37 16.19 -15.56
C ASP A 102 8.32 15.08 -15.07
N GLY A 103 8.03 13.84 -15.46
CA GLY A 103 8.86 12.66 -15.18
C GLY A 103 9.55 12.15 -16.45
N GLY A 104 10.84 11.84 -16.38
CA GLY A 104 11.59 11.17 -17.45
C GLY A 104 11.59 9.65 -17.29
N VAL A 105 12.72 9.03 -17.64
CA VAL A 105 12.90 7.57 -17.62
C VAL A 105 12.59 6.98 -16.24
N GLY A 106 11.85 5.88 -16.22
CA GLY A 106 11.49 5.12 -15.01
C GLY A 106 10.62 5.84 -13.98
N VAL A 107 10.08 7.02 -14.30
CA VAL A 107 8.92 7.59 -13.59
C VAL A 107 7.66 7.18 -14.35
N GLY A 108 6.78 6.43 -13.66
CA GLY A 108 5.60 5.85 -14.29
C GLY A 108 4.61 6.91 -14.79
N ARG A 109 3.76 6.53 -15.73
CA ARG A 109 2.62 7.32 -16.22
C ARG A 109 1.31 6.75 -15.69
N VAL A 110 0.41 7.64 -15.27
CA VAL A 110 -0.93 7.25 -14.85
C VAL A 110 -1.78 6.94 -16.08
N THR A 111 -2.36 5.75 -16.10
CA THR A 111 -3.17 5.22 -17.22
C THR A 111 -4.60 4.92 -16.80
N LYS A 112 -4.88 4.87 -15.49
CA LYS A 112 -6.20 4.62 -14.92
C LYS A 112 -6.65 5.79 -14.04
N PRO A 113 -7.97 6.07 -13.96
CA PRO A 113 -8.48 7.11 -13.08
C PRO A 113 -8.46 6.67 -11.60
N GLY A 114 -8.74 7.60 -10.68
CA GLY A 114 -8.91 7.32 -9.24
C GLY A 114 -7.66 7.59 -8.40
N LEU A 115 -6.49 7.74 -9.02
CA LEU A 115 -5.30 8.26 -8.37
C LEU A 115 -5.38 9.79 -8.21
N PRO A 116 -4.64 10.38 -7.25
CA PRO A 116 -4.58 11.83 -7.07
C PRO A 116 -3.81 12.54 -8.19
N VAL A 117 -3.24 11.79 -9.15
CA VAL A 117 -2.52 12.30 -10.32
C VAL A 117 -3.37 11.99 -11.56
N PRO A 118 -3.60 12.96 -12.46
CA PRO A 118 -4.42 12.75 -13.66
C PRO A 118 -3.86 11.71 -14.63
N VAL A 119 -4.75 11.10 -15.43
CA VAL A 119 -4.38 10.19 -16.51
C VAL A 119 -3.53 10.92 -17.56
N GLY A 120 -2.45 10.28 -18.01
CA GLY A 120 -1.47 10.82 -18.94
C GLY A 120 -0.25 11.47 -18.26
N GLU A 121 -0.38 11.89 -17.01
CA GLU A 121 0.71 12.57 -16.30
C GLU A 121 1.72 11.62 -15.66
N ALA A 122 2.93 12.14 -15.42
CA ALA A 122 3.93 11.50 -14.58
C ALA A 122 3.39 11.25 -13.17
N ALA A 123 3.64 10.05 -12.64
CA ALA A 123 3.23 9.56 -11.32
C ALA A 123 4.01 10.24 -10.18
N ILE A 124 4.00 11.57 -10.17
CA ILE A 124 4.53 12.43 -9.12
C ILE A 124 3.35 12.89 -8.29
N ASN A 125 3.25 12.41 -7.05
CA ASN A 125 2.10 12.66 -6.19
C ASN A 125 2.02 14.15 -5.75
N PRO A 126 0.84 14.62 -5.30
CA PRO A 126 0.64 16.05 -4.99
C PRO A 126 1.60 16.62 -3.94
N VAL A 127 1.97 15.85 -2.91
CA VAL A 127 2.94 16.32 -1.90
C VAL A 127 4.33 16.48 -2.51
N PRO A 128 4.92 15.47 -3.17
CA PRO A 128 6.18 15.66 -3.90
C PRO A 128 6.16 16.78 -4.93
N ARG A 129 5.07 16.96 -5.70
CA ARG A 129 4.94 18.09 -6.63
C ARG A 129 5.10 19.42 -5.90
N ARG A 130 4.37 19.62 -4.80
CA ARG A 130 4.49 20.84 -3.98
C ARG A 130 5.88 21.01 -3.39
N MET A 131 6.52 19.93 -2.94
CA MET A 131 7.88 20.00 -2.39
C MET A 131 8.89 20.46 -3.46
N ILE A 132 8.85 19.85 -4.64
CA ILE A 132 9.72 20.20 -5.78
C ILE A 132 9.47 21.64 -6.21
N THR A 133 8.20 22.00 -6.47
CA THR A 133 7.83 23.36 -6.89
C THR A 133 8.29 24.40 -5.87
N ARG A 134 8.03 24.18 -4.57
CA ARG A 134 8.46 25.11 -3.52
C ARG A 134 9.99 25.24 -3.45
N ALA A 135 10.73 24.14 -3.53
CA ALA A 135 12.19 24.19 -3.47
C ALA A 135 12.78 24.94 -4.68
N VAL A 136 12.16 24.79 -5.86
CA VAL A 136 12.52 25.50 -7.08
C VAL A 136 12.19 26.99 -6.95
N GLU A 137 11.00 27.34 -6.45
CA GLU A 137 10.59 28.72 -6.16
C GLU A 137 11.52 29.40 -5.16
N GLU A 138 11.91 28.71 -4.09
CA GLU A 138 12.85 29.21 -3.08
C GLU A 138 14.19 29.60 -3.71
N VAL A 139 14.74 28.75 -4.59
CA VAL A 139 16.00 29.05 -5.30
C VAL A 139 15.83 30.17 -6.31
N LEU A 140 14.76 30.18 -7.11
CA LEU A 140 14.51 31.29 -8.06
C LEU A 140 14.38 32.64 -7.34
N ALA A 141 13.69 32.66 -6.20
CA ALA A 141 13.54 33.86 -5.38
C ALA A 141 14.86 34.32 -4.74
N GLU A 142 15.67 33.38 -4.24
CA GLU A 142 16.98 33.67 -3.65
C GLU A 142 17.92 34.38 -4.64
N PHE A 143 17.88 34.01 -5.92
CA PHE A 143 18.71 34.59 -6.97
C PHE A 143 17.99 35.66 -7.82
N GLU A 144 16.77 36.07 -7.43
CA GLU A 144 15.97 37.08 -8.13
C GLU A 144 15.74 36.78 -9.63
N ILE A 145 15.49 35.50 -9.96
CA ILE A 145 15.27 35.03 -11.33
C ILE A 145 13.79 34.87 -11.64
N GLU A 146 13.30 35.60 -12.64
CA GLU A 146 11.92 35.52 -13.12
C GLU A 146 11.73 34.57 -14.32
N ARG A 147 12.82 34.00 -14.84
CA ARG A 147 12.79 33.09 -15.99
C ARG A 147 12.16 31.75 -15.60
N GLY A 148 11.34 31.21 -16.49
CA GLY A 148 10.73 29.90 -16.34
C GLY A 148 11.75 28.76 -16.38
N VAL A 149 11.39 27.65 -15.73
CA VAL A 149 12.21 26.45 -15.65
C VAL A 149 11.38 25.21 -15.90
N LYS A 150 12.01 24.22 -16.53
CA LYS A 150 11.47 22.87 -16.66
C LYS A 150 12.30 21.91 -15.82
N VAL A 151 11.61 21.12 -15.01
CA VAL A 151 12.17 20.11 -14.11
C VAL A 151 11.67 18.75 -14.56
N VAL A 152 12.61 17.85 -14.88
CA VAL A 152 12.31 16.47 -15.27
C VAL A 152 12.93 15.51 -14.26
N ILE A 153 12.08 14.80 -13.52
CA ILE A 153 12.52 13.80 -12.54
C ILE A 153 12.63 12.43 -13.20
N SER A 154 13.77 11.76 -13.07
CA SER A 154 14.01 10.43 -13.63
C SER A 154 14.49 9.44 -12.56
N VAL A 155 14.19 8.17 -12.77
CA VAL A 155 14.66 7.04 -11.98
C VAL A 155 15.14 5.98 -12.96
N PRO A 156 16.43 5.93 -13.33
CA PRO A 156 16.91 5.11 -14.44
C PRO A 156 16.47 3.63 -14.40
N ASP A 157 16.50 3.01 -13.22
CA ASP A 157 16.08 1.61 -13.01
C ASP A 157 14.60 1.48 -12.58
N GLY A 158 13.83 2.56 -12.67
CA GLY A 158 12.49 2.65 -12.12
C GLY A 158 11.49 1.71 -12.77
N GLU A 159 11.63 1.41 -14.06
CA GLU A 159 10.76 0.43 -14.73
C GLU A 159 10.96 -0.99 -14.16
N GLU A 160 12.21 -1.40 -13.94
CA GLU A 160 12.52 -2.70 -13.34
C GLU A 160 12.07 -2.78 -11.88
N MET A 161 12.24 -1.69 -11.11
CA MET A 161 11.75 -1.61 -9.73
C MET A 161 10.22 -1.72 -9.67
N ALA A 162 9.51 -1.08 -10.61
CA ALA A 162 8.05 -1.07 -10.64
C ALA A 162 7.42 -2.47 -10.74
N LYS A 163 8.12 -3.43 -11.35
CA LYS A 163 7.68 -4.85 -11.42
C LYS A 163 7.51 -5.51 -10.05
N LYS A 164 8.18 -4.98 -9.02
CA LYS A 164 8.08 -5.43 -7.62
C LYS A 164 7.10 -4.61 -6.78
N THR A 165 6.31 -3.76 -7.40
CA THR A 165 5.35 -2.87 -6.73
C THR A 165 3.92 -3.15 -7.16
N LEU A 166 2.95 -2.50 -6.51
CA LEU A 166 1.54 -2.54 -6.91
C LEU A 166 1.20 -1.51 -8.01
N ASN A 167 2.19 -0.80 -8.56
CA ASN A 167 1.98 0.32 -9.48
C ASN A 167 1.19 -0.08 -10.74
N ALA A 168 1.56 -1.17 -11.40
CA ALA A 168 0.89 -1.60 -12.63
C ALA A 168 -0.61 -1.82 -12.42
N ARG A 169 -1.00 -2.36 -11.25
CA ARG A 169 -2.41 -2.58 -10.89
C ARG A 169 -3.17 -1.29 -10.69
N LEU A 170 -2.54 -0.32 -10.03
CA LEU A 170 -3.05 1.04 -9.87
C LEU A 170 -3.06 1.84 -11.20
N GLY A 171 -2.61 1.25 -12.31
CA GLY A 171 -2.55 1.91 -13.60
C GLY A 171 -1.33 2.81 -13.77
N ILE A 172 -0.24 2.57 -13.04
CA ILE A 172 1.01 3.30 -13.17
C ILE A 172 1.98 2.43 -13.96
N ILE A 173 2.30 2.83 -15.19
CA ILE A 173 3.04 2.02 -16.17
C ILE A 173 4.35 2.73 -16.57
N GLY A 174 5.41 1.95 -16.84
CA GLY A 174 6.70 2.45 -17.31
C GLY A 174 7.63 3.00 -16.22
N GLY A 175 7.31 2.80 -14.93
CA GLY A 175 8.16 3.29 -13.85
C GLY A 175 7.53 3.28 -12.46
N ILE A 176 8.31 3.75 -11.48
CA ILE A 176 7.85 3.94 -10.11
C ILE A 176 7.13 5.28 -9.93
N SER A 177 6.48 5.44 -8.79
CA SER A 177 5.85 6.71 -8.41
C SER A 177 6.80 7.54 -7.55
N ILE A 178 6.85 8.84 -7.81
CA ILE A 178 7.51 9.81 -6.92
C ILE A 178 6.47 10.19 -5.85
N LEU A 179 6.64 9.64 -4.64
CA LEU A 179 5.65 9.68 -3.57
C LEU A 179 6.30 10.01 -2.23
N GLY A 180 5.47 10.33 -1.24
CA GLY A 180 5.89 10.64 0.12
C GLY A 180 5.08 11.80 0.70
N THR A 181 4.39 11.59 1.81
CA THR A 181 3.54 12.63 2.43
C THR A 181 4.30 13.46 3.48
N ARG A 182 5.28 12.85 4.14
CA ARG A 182 6.09 13.49 5.19
C ARG A 182 7.54 13.71 4.79
N GLY A 183 7.95 13.27 3.60
CA GLY A 183 9.35 13.27 3.18
C GLY A 183 10.20 12.13 3.77
N ILE A 184 9.69 11.42 4.79
CA ILE A 184 10.37 10.32 5.48
C ILE A 184 9.72 8.96 5.21
N VAL A 185 10.53 7.90 5.25
CA VAL A 185 10.10 6.49 5.24
C VAL A 185 10.20 5.96 6.68
N VAL A 186 9.07 5.45 7.18
CA VAL A 186 8.97 4.79 8.48
C VAL A 186 8.95 3.28 8.24
N PRO A 187 9.91 2.50 8.75
CA PRO A 187 9.95 1.06 8.56
C PRO A 187 8.66 0.34 8.98
N PHE A 188 8.20 -0.59 8.14
CA PHE A 188 7.00 -1.41 8.38
C PHE A 188 5.74 -0.59 8.65
N SER A 189 5.62 0.57 7.99
CA SER A 189 4.53 1.52 8.22
C SER A 189 3.16 0.94 7.85
N THR A 190 2.38 0.62 8.88
CA THR A 190 0.94 0.32 8.75
C THR A 190 0.19 1.45 8.04
N ALA A 191 0.58 2.71 8.25
CA ALA A 191 -0.06 3.86 7.62
C ALA A 191 0.17 3.89 6.10
N ALA A 192 1.39 3.58 5.65
CA ALA A 192 1.71 3.50 4.22
C ALA A 192 0.94 2.38 3.53
N TYR A 193 0.86 1.20 4.16
CA TYR A 193 0.08 0.07 3.64
C TYR A 193 -1.43 0.39 3.60
N LYS A 194 -1.99 0.97 4.66
CA LYS A 194 -3.40 1.41 4.65
C LYS A 194 -3.69 2.40 3.52
N ALA A 195 -2.77 3.33 3.25
CA ALA A 195 -2.93 4.29 2.16
C ALA A 195 -2.97 3.60 0.78
N SER A 196 -2.16 2.55 0.56
CA SER A 196 -2.19 1.81 -0.71
C SER A 196 -3.50 1.05 -0.91
N VAL A 197 -4.07 0.48 0.16
CA VAL A 197 -5.41 -0.15 0.12
C VAL A 197 -6.48 0.87 -0.28
N VAL A 198 -6.46 2.07 0.30
CA VAL A 198 -7.42 3.13 -0.05
C VAL A 198 -7.27 3.53 -1.52
N GLN A 199 -6.04 3.70 -2.02
CA GLN A 199 -5.79 4.02 -3.42
C GLN A 199 -6.32 2.93 -4.37
N ALA A 200 -6.14 1.66 -4.03
CA ALA A 200 -6.70 0.56 -4.83
C ALA A 200 -8.23 0.61 -4.90
N ILE A 201 -8.92 0.89 -3.78
CA ILE A 201 -10.38 1.04 -3.77
C ILE A 201 -10.82 2.27 -4.60
N GLN A 202 -10.05 3.37 -4.56
CA GLN A 202 -10.32 4.56 -5.37
C GLN A 202 -10.17 4.28 -6.87
N VAL A 203 -9.11 3.55 -7.27
CA VAL A 203 -8.91 3.12 -8.66
C VAL A 203 -10.04 2.19 -9.10
N ALA A 204 -10.44 1.23 -8.28
CA ALA A 204 -11.58 0.35 -8.56
C ALA A 204 -12.86 1.17 -8.79
N LYS A 205 -13.17 2.11 -7.89
CA LYS A 205 -14.37 2.95 -8.00
C LYS A 205 -14.36 3.79 -9.27
N ALA A 206 -13.24 4.45 -9.53
CA ALA A 206 -13.10 5.33 -10.69
C ALA A 206 -13.09 4.56 -12.01
N SER A 207 -12.71 3.28 -11.98
CA SER A 207 -12.78 2.35 -13.12
C SER A 207 -14.18 1.74 -13.31
N GLY A 208 -15.18 2.15 -12.51
CA GLY A 208 -16.56 1.68 -12.63
C GLY A 208 -16.86 0.38 -11.88
N CYS A 209 -15.93 -0.16 -11.09
CA CYS A 209 -16.18 -1.33 -10.25
C CYS A 209 -17.25 -0.98 -9.20
N LYS A 210 -18.26 -1.84 -9.10
CA LYS A 210 -19.31 -1.82 -8.07
C LYS A 210 -19.03 -2.82 -6.95
N HIS A 211 -18.26 -3.85 -7.28
CA HIS A 211 -17.89 -4.97 -6.42
C HIS A 211 -16.38 -4.97 -6.24
N VAL A 212 -15.92 -4.95 -4.98
CA VAL A 212 -14.50 -5.18 -4.65
C VAL A 212 -14.34 -6.45 -3.84
N VAL A 213 -13.27 -7.19 -4.12
CA VAL A 213 -12.88 -8.41 -3.43
C VAL A 213 -11.63 -8.12 -2.60
N LEU A 214 -11.81 -8.10 -1.28
CA LEU A 214 -10.76 -7.83 -0.32
C LEU A 214 -10.12 -9.15 0.14
N THR A 215 -8.82 -9.27 -0.04
CA THR A 215 -8.08 -10.50 0.22
C THR A 215 -6.95 -10.28 1.22
N THR A 216 -6.54 -11.34 1.89
CA THR A 216 -5.50 -11.27 2.94
C THR A 216 -4.08 -11.32 2.41
N GLY A 217 -3.92 -11.56 1.10
CA GLY A 217 -2.64 -11.60 0.38
C GLY A 217 -2.78 -12.23 -1.00
N GLY A 218 -1.65 -12.34 -1.72
CA GLY A 218 -1.61 -12.77 -3.12
C GLY A 218 -2.18 -14.16 -3.41
N SER A 219 -2.03 -15.13 -2.50
CA SER A 219 -2.62 -16.47 -2.70
C SER A 219 -4.15 -16.41 -2.69
N SER A 220 -4.75 -15.76 -1.68
CA SER A 220 -6.21 -15.57 -1.62
C SER A 220 -6.74 -14.75 -2.77
N GLU A 221 -5.98 -13.76 -3.24
CA GLU A 221 -6.31 -12.97 -4.42
C GLU A 221 -6.36 -13.81 -5.69
N LYS A 222 -5.33 -14.64 -5.94
CA LYS A 222 -5.32 -15.55 -7.09
C LYS A 222 -6.53 -16.49 -7.08
N TYR A 223 -6.95 -16.93 -5.90
CA TYR A 223 -8.13 -17.79 -5.76
C TYR A 223 -9.41 -17.02 -5.99
N ALA A 224 -9.52 -15.80 -5.45
CA ALA A 224 -10.61 -14.88 -5.73
C ALA A 224 -10.78 -14.61 -7.22
N MET A 225 -9.70 -14.32 -7.95
CA MET A 225 -9.76 -14.06 -9.40
C MET A 225 -10.30 -15.25 -10.20
N ARG A 226 -10.08 -16.49 -9.74
CA ARG A 226 -10.69 -17.68 -10.36
C ARG A 226 -12.16 -17.85 -10.00
N MET A 227 -12.58 -17.38 -8.82
CA MET A 227 -13.97 -17.45 -8.35
C MET A 227 -14.86 -16.39 -8.98
N TYR A 228 -14.30 -15.25 -9.36
CA TYR A 228 -15.01 -14.13 -9.97
C TYR A 228 -14.36 -13.72 -11.31
N PRO A 229 -14.33 -14.61 -12.32
CA PRO A 229 -13.69 -14.33 -13.61
C PRO A 229 -14.33 -13.18 -14.39
N GLU A 230 -15.56 -12.79 -14.03
CA GLU A 230 -16.30 -11.67 -14.59
C GLU A 230 -15.85 -10.30 -14.08
N LEU A 231 -15.13 -10.25 -12.95
CA LEU A 231 -14.66 -8.99 -12.36
C LEU A 231 -13.34 -8.55 -12.98
N SER A 232 -13.16 -7.24 -13.12
CA SER A 232 -11.91 -6.67 -13.57
C SER A 232 -10.81 -6.80 -12.51
N GLU A 233 -9.54 -6.75 -12.92
CA GLU A 233 -8.39 -6.90 -12.01
C GLU A 233 -8.43 -5.85 -10.86
N GLU A 234 -8.90 -4.63 -11.13
CA GLU A 234 -9.00 -3.55 -10.14
C GLU A 234 -9.96 -3.89 -9.00
N SER A 235 -10.88 -4.82 -9.21
CA SER A 235 -11.81 -5.28 -8.17
C SER A 235 -11.07 -6.04 -7.07
N PHE A 236 -9.89 -6.60 -7.34
CA PHE A 236 -9.15 -7.45 -6.40
C PHE A 236 -8.09 -6.66 -5.64
N ILE A 237 -8.24 -6.58 -4.31
CA ILE A 237 -7.44 -5.71 -3.47
C ILE A 237 -6.88 -6.51 -2.28
N GLN A 238 -5.57 -6.48 -2.11
CA GLN A 238 -4.92 -7.08 -0.94
C GLN A 238 -5.03 -6.12 0.24
N MET A 239 -5.94 -6.40 1.17
CA MET A 239 -6.13 -5.62 2.39
C MET A 239 -5.19 -6.03 3.53
N GLY A 240 -4.49 -7.16 3.38
CA GLY A 240 -3.64 -7.71 4.43
C GLY A 240 -4.46 -8.05 5.67
N ASP A 241 -4.17 -7.35 6.77
CA ASP A 241 -4.83 -7.56 8.07
C ASP A 241 -5.91 -6.51 8.41
N PHE A 242 -6.15 -5.55 7.52
CA PHE A 242 -6.93 -4.35 7.79
C PHE A 242 -8.40 -4.47 7.35
N VAL A 243 -9.11 -5.49 7.82
CA VAL A 243 -10.48 -5.82 7.38
C VAL A 243 -11.46 -4.66 7.59
N GLY A 244 -11.64 -4.21 8.82
CA GLY A 244 -12.59 -3.14 9.14
C GLY A 244 -12.28 -1.82 8.45
N PHE A 245 -10.99 -1.44 8.44
CA PHE A 245 -10.52 -0.25 7.74
C PHE A 245 -10.86 -0.30 6.24
N SER A 246 -10.62 -1.44 5.60
CA SER A 246 -10.89 -1.61 4.17
C SER A 246 -12.39 -1.59 3.86
N LEU A 247 -13.20 -2.24 4.70
CA LEU A 247 -14.67 -2.22 4.60
C LEU A 247 -15.23 -0.80 4.76
N GLN A 248 -14.75 -0.04 5.75
CA GLN A 248 -15.17 1.35 5.97
C GLN A 248 -14.88 2.21 4.73
N HIS A 249 -13.69 2.06 4.13
CA HIS A 249 -13.32 2.80 2.94
C HIS A 249 -14.09 2.36 1.69
N ALA A 250 -14.35 1.06 1.51
CA ALA A 250 -15.19 0.54 0.44
C ALA A 250 -16.61 1.13 0.52
N LYS A 251 -17.23 1.12 1.71
CA LYS A 251 -18.53 1.75 1.94
C LYS A 251 -18.50 3.26 1.69
N ARG A 252 -17.52 3.97 2.24
CA ARG A 252 -17.40 5.44 2.07
C ARG A 252 -17.25 5.84 0.61
N LEU A 253 -16.60 5.03 -0.20
CA LEU A 253 -16.42 5.24 -1.64
C LEU A 253 -17.61 4.73 -2.48
N GLY A 254 -18.66 4.21 -1.83
CA GLY A 254 -19.91 3.81 -2.47
C GLY A 254 -19.77 2.53 -3.28
N MET A 255 -19.05 1.53 -2.77
CA MET A 255 -19.12 0.16 -3.29
C MET A 255 -20.47 -0.46 -2.95
N GLU A 256 -21.04 -1.20 -3.90
CA GLU A 256 -22.33 -1.89 -3.74
C GLU A 256 -22.13 -3.26 -3.07
N THR A 257 -21.04 -3.94 -3.41
CA THR A 257 -20.72 -5.28 -2.90
C THR A 257 -19.25 -5.35 -2.46
N VAL A 258 -18.99 -6.03 -1.35
CA VAL A 258 -17.65 -6.39 -0.90
C VAL A 258 -17.59 -7.87 -0.60
N SER A 259 -16.64 -8.58 -1.21
CA SER A 259 -16.33 -9.98 -0.86
C SER A 259 -15.04 -10.04 -0.06
N LEU A 260 -15.11 -10.59 1.14
CA LEU A 260 -13.96 -10.95 1.94
C LEU A 260 -13.54 -12.37 1.54
N VAL A 261 -12.33 -12.55 1.01
CA VAL A 261 -11.82 -13.87 0.63
C VAL A 261 -10.53 -14.18 1.39
N GLY A 262 -10.54 -15.26 2.15
CA GLY A 262 -9.38 -15.62 2.97
C GLY A 262 -9.46 -17.00 3.60
N MET A 263 -8.41 -17.31 4.34
CA MET A 263 -8.25 -18.60 4.99
C MET A 263 -8.78 -18.54 6.42
N MET A 264 -9.17 -19.70 6.93
CA MET A 264 -9.82 -19.87 8.24
C MET A 264 -9.02 -19.23 9.39
N GLY A 265 -7.69 -19.26 9.37
CA GLY A 265 -6.84 -18.65 10.41
C GLY A 265 -7.13 -17.18 10.70
N LYS A 266 -7.30 -16.36 9.65
CA LYS A 266 -7.61 -14.93 9.79
C LYS A 266 -9.11 -14.70 9.93
N PHE A 267 -9.91 -15.47 9.21
CA PHE A 267 -11.35 -15.24 9.09
C PHE A 267 -12.15 -15.79 10.26
N SER A 268 -11.62 -16.75 11.02
CA SER A 268 -12.18 -17.12 12.33
C SER A 268 -12.22 -15.92 13.27
N LYS A 269 -11.22 -15.02 13.20
CA LYS A 269 -11.19 -13.78 14.00
C LYS A 269 -12.23 -12.76 13.52
N VAL A 270 -12.42 -12.65 12.20
CA VAL A 270 -13.49 -11.80 11.64
C VAL A 270 -14.86 -12.32 12.10
N ALA A 271 -15.06 -13.64 12.08
CA ALA A 271 -16.26 -14.29 12.60
C ALA A 271 -16.44 -14.10 14.12
N GLN A 272 -15.39 -13.77 14.87
CA GLN A 272 -15.46 -13.38 16.30
C GLN A 272 -15.71 -11.87 16.50
N GLY A 273 -15.84 -11.10 15.42
CA GLY A 273 -15.99 -9.64 15.47
C GLY A 273 -14.68 -8.85 15.46
N VAL A 274 -13.53 -9.52 15.32
CA VAL A 274 -12.22 -8.85 15.29
C VAL A 274 -11.88 -8.39 13.87
N MET A 275 -11.96 -7.08 13.66
CA MET A 275 -11.77 -6.44 12.35
C MET A 275 -10.32 -6.07 12.01
N MET A 276 -9.36 -6.41 12.88
CA MET A 276 -7.93 -6.34 12.62
C MET A 276 -7.33 -7.72 12.87
N VAL A 277 -6.96 -8.42 11.80
CA VAL A 277 -6.70 -9.89 11.85
C VAL A 277 -5.23 -10.27 12.01
N HIS A 278 -4.39 -9.32 12.44
CA HIS A 278 -2.98 -9.59 12.73
C HIS A 278 -2.83 -10.69 13.80
N SER A 279 -1.74 -11.44 13.78
CA SER A 279 -1.53 -12.54 14.74
C SER A 279 -1.49 -12.04 16.19
N LYS A 280 -0.95 -10.84 16.42
CA LYS A 280 -0.81 -10.21 17.74
C LYS A 280 -2.05 -9.43 18.23
N SER A 281 -3.06 -9.18 17.39
CA SER A 281 -4.19 -8.32 17.77
C SER A 281 -5.26 -9.06 18.60
N ALA A 282 -5.52 -10.32 18.28
CA ALA A 282 -6.38 -11.20 19.08
C ALA A 282 -6.02 -12.67 18.82
N PRO A 283 -5.96 -13.52 19.86
CA PRO A 283 -5.85 -14.96 19.68
C PRO A 283 -7.15 -15.52 19.05
N VAL A 284 -7.06 -16.74 18.52
CA VAL A 284 -8.27 -17.46 18.06
C VAL A 284 -9.04 -17.91 19.30
N ASP A 285 -10.33 -17.54 19.38
CA ASP A 285 -11.25 -18.11 20.37
C ASP A 285 -11.74 -19.51 19.93
N PHE A 286 -11.17 -20.55 20.54
CA PHE A 286 -11.56 -21.94 20.29
C PHE A 286 -12.89 -22.33 20.92
N THR A 287 -13.32 -21.63 21.98
CA THR A 287 -14.65 -21.84 22.58
C THR A 287 -15.73 -21.34 21.61
N PHE A 288 -15.51 -20.21 20.95
CA PHE A 288 -16.36 -19.73 19.86
C PHE A 288 -16.42 -20.75 18.71
N LEU A 289 -15.28 -21.27 18.26
CA LEU A 289 -15.25 -22.27 17.18
C LEU A 289 -15.99 -23.56 17.57
N ALA A 290 -15.85 -24.03 18.81
CA ALA A 290 -16.58 -25.19 19.30
C ALA A 290 -18.09 -24.95 19.35
N ARG A 291 -18.52 -23.73 19.73
CA ARG A 291 -19.94 -23.35 19.68
C ARG A 291 -20.47 -23.36 18.25
N ALA A 292 -19.75 -22.73 17.32
CA ALA A 292 -20.11 -22.74 15.90
C ALA A 292 -20.14 -24.16 15.32
N ALA A 293 -19.26 -25.05 15.78
CA ALA A 293 -19.31 -26.47 15.42
C ALA A 293 -20.59 -27.14 15.93
N GLY A 294 -21.00 -26.85 17.16
CA GLY A 294 -22.28 -27.34 17.72
C GLY A 294 -23.49 -26.83 16.93
N GLU A 295 -23.49 -25.56 16.53
CA GLU A 295 -24.52 -24.97 15.63
C GLU A 295 -24.56 -25.68 14.27
N ALA A 296 -23.42 -26.18 13.79
CA ALA A 296 -23.31 -26.97 12.57
C ALA A 296 -23.73 -28.45 12.73
N GLY A 297 -24.10 -28.89 13.94
CA GLY A 297 -24.50 -30.26 14.23
C GLY A 297 -23.37 -31.18 14.71
N ALA A 298 -22.20 -30.65 15.08
CA ALA A 298 -21.12 -31.46 15.64
C ALA A 298 -21.53 -32.11 16.97
N SER A 299 -21.13 -33.36 17.18
CA SER A 299 -21.35 -34.04 18.47
C SER A 299 -20.58 -33.34 19.61
N PRO A 300 -20.98 -33.52 20.88
CA PRO A 300 -20.25 -32.96 22.02
C PRO A 300 -18.76 -33.35 22.04
N GLU A 301 -18.43 -34.57 21.59
CA GLU A 301 -17.05 -35.05 21.50
C GLU A 301 -16.26 -34.26 20.45
N LEU A 302 -16.83 -34.00 19.27
CA LEU A 302 -16.18 -33.22 18.22
C LEU A 302 -16.04 -31.74 18.64
N GLN A 303 -17.04 -31.17 19.31
CA GLN A 303 -16.94 -29.82 19.88
C GLN A 303 -15.80 -29.72 20.90
N ALA A 304 -15.63 -30.73 21.76
CA ALA A 304 -14.52 -30.78 22.72
C ALA A 304 -13.14 -30.87 22.02
N GLN A 305 -13.05 -31.62 20.91
CA GLN A 305 -11.82 -31.68 20.10
C GLN A 305 -11.51 -30.33 19.44
N VAL A 306 -12.52 -29.66 18.89
CA VAL A 306 -12.39 -28.31 18.31
C VAL A 306 -11.93 -27.30 19.37
N ALA A 307 -12.50 -27.35 20.58
CA ALA A 307 -12.11 -26.49 21.69
C ALA A 307 -10.63 -26.70 22.12
N GLY A 308 -10.13 -27.94 21.97
CA GLY A 308 -8.74 -28.31 22.26
C GLY A 308 -7.78 -28.16 21.07
N ALA A 309 -8.21 -27.58 19.95
CA ALA A 309 -7.37 -27.47 18.76
C ALA A 309 -6.22 -26.45 18.96
N ASN A 310 -5.08 -26.71 18.32
CA ASN A 310 -3.91 -25.82 18.39
C ASN A 310 -4.03 -24.59 17.47
N THR A 311 -4.77 -24.71 16.36
CA THR A 311 -4.95 -23.63 15.38
C THR A 311 -6.36 -23.65 14.81
N ALA A 312 -6.84 -22.50 14.29
CA ALA A 312 -8.12 -22.48 13.60
C ALA A 312 -8.14 -23.43 12.39
N SER A 313 -7.01 -23.57 11.67
CA SER A 313 -6.91 -24.54 10.57
C SER A 313 -7.12 -25.97 11.07
N HIS A 314 -6.50 -26.36 12.18
CA HIS A 314 -6.70 -27.67 12.79
C HIS A 314 -8.16 -27.91 13.19
N ALA A 315 -8.84 -26.90 13.76
CA ALA A 315 -10.27 -26.98 14.01
C ALA A 315 -11.07 -27.18 12.70
N GLY A 316 -10.69 -26.50 11.62
CA GLY A 316 -11.29 -26.69 10.30
C GLY A 316 -11.08 -28.09 9.74
N ASP A 317 -9.87 -28.63 9.88
CA ASP A 317 -9.53 -29.98 9.42
C ASP A 317 -10.39 -31.03 10.14
N LEU A 318 -10.53 -30.93 11.48
CA LEU A 318 -11.42 -31.81 12.26
C LEU A 318 -12.87 -31.78 11.75
N MET A 319 -13.38 -30.59 11.44
CA MET A 319 -14.76 -30.41 10.94
C MET A 319 -14.95 -30.96 9.52
N ALA A 320 -13.94 -30.78 8.66
CA ALA A 320 -13.93 -31.33 7.31
C ALA A 320 -13.85 -32.86 7.32
N GLU A 321 -12.98 -33.45 8.14
CA GLU A 321 -12.85 -34.89 8.32
C GLU A 321 -14.13 -35.54 8.86
N ALA A 322 -14.83 -34.84 9.75
CA ALA A 322 -16.14 -35.26 10.27
C ALA A 322 -17.31 -35.02 9.28
N GLY A 323 -17.05 -34.46 8.10
CA GLY A 323 -18.09 -34.17 7.10
C GLY A 323 -19.06 -33.05 7.49
N THR A 324 -18.74 -32.25 8.52
CA THR A 324 -19.60 -31.18 9.05
C THR A 324 -19.29 -29.85 8.35
N THR A 325 -19.53 -29.78 7.03
CA THR A 325 -19.15 -28.64 6.19
C THR A 325 -19.96 -27.36 6.46
N ALA A 326 -21.18 -27.47 6.98
CA ALA A 326 -22.03 -26.34 7.37
C ALA A 326 -21.34 -25.38 8.37
N PHE A 327 -20.36 -25.88 9.12
CA PHE A 327 -19.51 -25.09 10.00
C PHE A 327 -18.83 -23.91 9.28
N PHE A 328 -18.33 -24.13 8.07
CA PHE A 328 -17.64 -23.07 7.32
C PHE A 328 -18.62 -21.99 6.84
N GLU A 329 -19.84 -22.37 6.47
CA GLU A 329 -20.90 -21.41 6.11
C GLU A 329 -21.32 -20.57 7.32
N ILE A 330 -21.47 -21.19 8.49
CA ILE A 330 -21.76 -20.49 9.76
C ILE A 330 -20.66 -19.47 10.08
N LEU A 331 -19.39 -19.83 9.94
CA LEU A 331 -18.29 -18.88 10.13
C LEU A 331 -18.33 -17.72 9.13
N CYS A 332 -18.68 -17.99 7.86
CA CYS A 332 -18.83 -16.94 6.85
C CYS A 332 -20.01 -16.01 7.19
N ASP A 333 -21.12 -16.56 7.69
CA ASP A 333 -22.31 -15.80 8.11
C ASP A 333 -21.96 -14.86 9.28
N TYR A 334 -21.32 -15.37 10.32
CA TYR A 334 -20.82 -14.56 11.44
C TYR A 334 -19.89 -13.43 10.97
N ALA A 335 -18.96 -13.73 10.07
CA ALA A 335 -18.05 -12.72 9.52
C ALA A 335 -18.80 -11.63 8.76
N CYS A 336 -19.82 -11.98 7.95
CA CYS A 336 -20.66 -11.02 7.26
C CYS A 336 -21.44 -10.13 8.24
N ARG A 337 -22.05 -10.73 9.28
CA ARG A 337 -22.81 -9.99 10.30
C ARG A 337 -21.92 -9.00 11.03
N HIS A 338 -20.77 -9.44 11.53
CA HIS A 338 -19.86 -8.53 12.23
C HIS A 338 -19.27 -7.46 11.31
N ALA A 339 -19.02 -7.78 10.04
CA ALA A 339 -18.61 -6.77 9.06
C ALA A 339 -19.70 -5.69 8.89
N LEU A 340 -20.97 -6.08 8.80
CA LEU A 340 -22.11 -5.16 8.71
C LEU A 340 -22.36 -4.41 10.03
N GLU A 341 -22.17 -5.02 11.19
CA GLU A 341 -22.19 -4.32 12.48
C GLU A 341 -21.11 -3.24 12.54
N HIS A 342 -19.94 -3.51 11.95
CA HIS A 342 -18.81 -2.59 11.93
C HIS A 342 -19.02 -1.39 11.00
N ILE A 343 -19.67 -1.58 9.86
CA ILE A 343 -19.82 -0.52 8.83
C ILE A 343 -21.24 0.01 8.66
N GLY A 344 -22.26 -0.66 9.20
CA GLY A 344 -23.68 -0.40 9.01
C GLY A 344 -24.26 -0.93 7.69
N SER A 345 -25.52 -0.57 7.40
CA SER A 345 -26.30 -1.00 6.22
C SER A 345 -25.90 -0.34 4.89
N GLY A 346 -26.53 -0.73 3.77
CA GLY A 346 -26.37 -0.08 2.46
C GLY A 346 -25.20 -0.61 1.63
N ILE A 347 -24.72 -1.81 1.97
CA ILE A 347 -23.68 -2.53 1.23
C ILE A 347 -23.92 -4.03 1.41
N GLN A 348 -23.71 -4.80 0.34
CA GLN A 348 -23.71 -6.26 0.43
C GLN A 348 -22.32 -6.73 0.85
N VAL A 349 -22.27 -7.56 1.88
CA VAL A 349 -21.04 -8.22 2.32
C VAL A 349 -21.14 -9.71 2.06
N GLU A 350 -20.15 -10.24 1.35
CA GLU A 350 -19.93 -11.67 1.18
C GLU A 350 -18.64 -12.08 1.88
N THR A 351 -18.62 -13.26 2.47
CA THR A 351 -17.42 -13.89 3.00
C THR A 351 -17.24 -15.26 2.38
N VAL A 352 -16.02 -15.55 1.92
CA VAL A 352 -15.63 -16.84 1.35
C VAL A 352 -14.39 -17.37 2.05
N LEU A 353 -14.53 -18.56 2.65
CA LEU A 353 -13.42 -19.31 3.23
C LEU A 353 -12.80 -20.22 2.18
N VAL A 354 -11.48 -20.15 2.04
CA VAL A 354 -10.71 -20.99 1.10
C VAL A 354 -9.59 -21.77 1.78
N THR A 355 -9.27 -22.93 1.22
CA THR A 355 -8.10 -23.73 1.61
C THR A 355 -6.79 -23.12 1.11
N MET A 356 -5.65 -23.67 1.56
CA MET A 356 -4.34 -23.34 0.99
C MET A 356 -4.22 -23.67 -0.50
N LYS A 357 -5.03 -24.60 -1.02
CA LYS A 357 -5.09 -24.99 -2.44
C LYS A 357 -6.09 -24.15 -3.25
N GLY A 358 -6.91 -23.35 -2.56
CA GLY A 358 -7.91 -22.47 -3.17
C GLY A 358 -9.26 -23.12 -3.37
N ASP A 359 -9.53 -24.25 -2.71
CA ASP A 359 -10.86 -24.86 -2.68
C ASP A 359 -11.76 -24.07 -1.74
N VAL A 360 -13.03 -23.90 -2.10
CA VAL A 360 -14.01 -23.20 -1.26
C VAL A 360 -14.48 -24.14 -0.15
N LEU A 361 -14.35 -23.70 1.10
CA LEU A 361 -14.83 -24.41 2.28
C LEU A 361 -16.25 -23.98 2.66
N GLY A 362 -16.53 -22.68 2.55
CA GLY A 362 -17.83 -22.10 2.87
C GLY A 362 -17.97 -20.70 2.29
N ARG A 363 -19.22 -20.27 2.12
CA ARG A 363 -19.58 -18.96 1.59
C ARG A 363 -20.88 -18.49 2.24
N ALA A 364 -20.95 -17.21 2.55
CA ALA A 364 -22.18 -16.55 2.98
C ALA A 364 -22.23 -15.13 2.40
N ALA A 365 -23.43 -14.60 2.17
CA ALA A 365 -23.64 -13.23 1.73
C ALA A 365 -24.84 -12.62 2.44
N ILE A 366 -24.69 -11.40 2.95
CA ILE A 366 -25.74 -10.64 3.63
C ILE A 366 -25.82 -9.26 3.00
N SER A 367 -27.04 -8.84 2.64
CA SER A 367 -27.33 -7.46 2.25
C SER A 367 -27.78 -6.69 3.48
N GLY A 368 -27.03 -5.65 3.85
CA GLY A 368 -27.26 -4.84 5.04
C GLY A 368 -28.19 -3.67 4.83
#